data_AF-A0A2S8NV07-F1
#
_entry.id   AF-A0A2S8NV07-F1
#
_cell.length_a   1.000
_cell.length_b   1.000
_cell.length_c   1.000
_cell.angle_alpha   90.00
_cell.angle_beta   90.00
_cell.angle_gamma   90.00
#
_symmetry.space_group_name_H-M   'P 1'
#
loop_
_entity.id
_entity.type
_entity.pdbx_description
1 polymer ?
#
loop_
_entity_poly.entity_id
_entity_poly.type
_entity_poly.pdbx_seq_one_letter_code
_entity_poly.pdbx_strand_id
1 'polypeptide(L)'
;QLIITRDSENQIKCKYKYDNKDRLISKTRFYLTNKEFRYEVVYTFEYNNQNQKISKIYYEINRPNSIFKFFNKSKKINEKIRSYEYNEKGQKIQKYNHKTNKKYFYKY
;
A
#
# COMPACT_ATOMS: atom_id res chain seq x y z
N GLN A 1 1.06 2.94 15.50
CA GLN A 1 2.03 4.03 15.76
C GLN A 1 2.18 4.91 14.51
N LEU A 2 2.23 6.24 14.64
CA LEU A 2 2.54 7.17 13.55
C LEU A 2 4.01 7.56 13.66
N ILE A 3 4.79 7.35 12.60
CA ILE A 3 6.20 7.75 12.54
C ILE A 3 6.33 8.74 11.38
N ILE A 4 6.83 9.92 11.66
CA ILE A 4 7.05 10.97 10.67
C ILE A 4 8.54 10.98 10.32
N THR A 5 8.88 10.73 9.06
CA THR A 5 10.26 10.73 8.56
C THR A 5 10.38 11.78 7.48
N ARG A 6 11.15 12.84 7.72
CA ARG A 6 11.37 13.91 6.76
C ARG A 6 12.58 13.57 5.89
N ASP A 7 12.40 13.44 4.58
CA ASP A 7 13.54 13.42 3.65
C ASP A 7 13.85 14.87 3.21
N SER A 8 14.97 15.06 2.52
CA SER A 8 15.49 16.37 2.11
C SER A 8 14.61 17.13 1.12
N GLU A 9 13.59 16.49 0.53
CA GLU A 9 12.77 17.08 -0.54
C GLU A 9 11.26 17.04 -0.26
N ASN A 10 10.75 16.14 0.58
CA ASN A 10 9.33 15.98 0.89
C ASN A 10 9.08 15.37 2.29
N GLN A 11 8.02 15.82 2.98
CA GLN A 11 7.63 15.22 4.26
C GLN A 11 6.93 13.88 4.02
N ILE A 12 7.63 12.76 4.23
CA ILE A 12 7.00 11.43 4.20
C ILE A 12 6.44 11.11 5.59
N LYS A 13 5.11 11.09 5.72
CA LYS A 13 4.48 10.58 6.94
C LYS A 13 4.17 9.10 6.76
N CYS A 14 4.53 8.26 7.74
CA CYS A 14 4.20 6.84 7.71
C CYS A 14 3.29 6.48 8.90
N LYS A 15 2.16 5.82 8.63
CA LYS A 15 1.30 5.24 9.67
C LYS A 15 1.42 3.72 9.63
N TYR A 16 1.60 3.11 10.78
CA TYR A 16 1.71 1.67 10.95
C TYR A 16 0.59 1.17 11.85
N LYS A 17 -0.08 0.09 11.42
CA LYS A 17 -1.08 -0.64 12.19
C LYS A 17 -0.57 -2.06 12.43
N TYR A 18 -0.61 -2.46 13.70
CA TYR A 18 -0.24 -3.80 14.15
C TYR A 18 -1.48 -4.52 14.67
N ASP A 19 -1.47 -5.84 14.65
CA ASP A 19 -2.46 -6.66 15.34
C ASP A 19 -2.06 -6.93 16.81
N ASN A 20 -2.84 -7.76 17.50
CA ASN A 20 -2.62 -8.13 18.90
C ASN A 20 -1.41 -9.05 19.13
N LYS A 21 -0.75 -9.52 18.06
CA LYS A 21 0.49 -10.29 18.11
C LYS A 21 1.69 -9.44 17.67
N ASP A 22 1.54 -8.12 17.66
CA ASP A 22 2.53 -7.15 17.20
C ASP A 22 2.98 -7.33 15.74
N ARG A 23 2.14 -7.94 14.89
CA ARG A 23 2.44 -8.12 13.46
C ARG A 23 1.93 -6.93 12.66
N LEU A 24 2.74 -6.44 11.71
CA LEU A 24 2.38 -5.31 10.87
C LEU A 24 1.27 -5.70 9.87
N ILE A 25 0.03 -5.27 10.10
CA ILE A 25 -1.12 -5.56 9.22
C ILE A 25 -1.40 -4.46 8.20
N SER A 26 -0.93 -3.23 8.45
CA SER A 26 -1.03 -2.15 7.47
C SER A 26 0.05 -1.10 7.62
N LYS A 27 0.55 -0.62 6.48
CA LYS A 27 1.46 0.52 6.39
C LYS A 27 0.90 1.53 5.40
N THR A 28 0.69 2.75 5.85
CA THR A 28 0.30 3.87 5.01
C THR A 28 1.48 4.82 4.85
N ARG A 29 1.81 5.21 3.61
CA ARG A 29 2.77 6.29 3.33
C ARG A 29 2.01 7.47 2.74
N PHE A 30 2.20 8.64 3.34
CA PHE A 30 1.70 9.91 2.85
C PHE A 30 2.87 10.66 2.24
N TYR A 31 2.72 11.03 0.98
CA TYR A 31 3.63 11.91 0.28
C TYR A 31 2.97 13.28 0.23
N LEU A 32 3.62 14.25 0.90
CA LEU A 32 3.21 15.64 0.92
C LEU A 32 4.16 16.39 0.00
N THR A 33 3.68 16.83 -1.16
CA THR A 33 4.42 17.80 -1.96
C THR A 33 4.15 19.20 -1.44
N ASN A 34 5.11 20.11 -1.58
CA ASN A 34 5.03 21.49 -1.08
C ASN A 34 3.87 22.32 -1.69
N LYS A 35 3.12 21.77 -2.64
CA LYS A 35 2.02 22.42 -3.37
C LYS A 35 0.87 21.43 -3.64
N GLU A 36 0.09 21.08 -2.62
CA GLU A 36 -1.31 20.61 -2.79
C GLU A 36 -1.57 19.13 -3.10
N PHE A 37 -0.58 18.28 -3.37
CA PHE A 37 -0.85 16.85 -3.63
C PHE A 37 -0.53 15.98 -2.41
N ARG A 38 -1.58 15.32 -1.90
CA ARG A 38 -1.46 14.22 -0.95
C ARG A 38 -1.66 12.90 -1.67
N TYR A 39 -0.57 12.21 -1.90
CA TYR A 39 -0.61 10.83 -2.39
C TYR A 39 -0.52 9.89 -1.19
N GLU A 40 -1.49 8.98 -1.09
CA GLU A 40 -1.53 7.97 -0.03
C GLU A 40 -1.30 6.58 -0.64
N VAL A 41 -0.28 5.90 -0.15
CA VAL A 41 -0.02 4.50 -0.47
C VAL A 41 -0.40 3.67 0.72
N VAL A 42 -1.26 2.66 0.52
CA VAL A 42 -1.59 1.71 1.58
C VAL A 42 -1.08 0.33 1.20
N TYR A 43 -0.27 -0.24 2.09
CA TYR A 43 0.07 -1.65 2.08
C TYR A 43 -0.78 -2.36 3.13
N THR A 44 -1.42 -3.47 2.75
CA THR A 44 -2.05 -4.39 3.70
C THR A 44 -1.32 -5.72 3.66
N PHE A 45 -1.28 -6.40 4.81
CA PHE A 45 -0.59 -7.67 4.99
C PHE A 45 -1.53 -8.65 5.69
N GLU A 46 -1.53 -9.90 5.23
CA GLU A 46 -2.27 -10.98 5.88
C GLU A 46 -1.30 -12.10 6.25
N TYR A 47 -1.61 -12.78 7.35
CA TYR A 47 -0.78 -13.80 7.94
C TYR A 47 -1.61 -15.06 8.20
N ASN A 48 -1.02 -16.24 8.03
CA ASN A 48 -1.64 -17.50 8.43
C ASN A 48 -1.54 -17.73 9.95
N ASN A 49 -2.05 -18.88 10.40
CA ASN A 49 -2.07 -19.27 11.81
C ASN A 49 -0.66 -19.49 12.38
N GLN A 50 0.30 -19.84 11.53
CA GLN A 50 1.73 -20.00 11.84
C GLN A 50 2.50 -18.67 11.84
N ASN A 51 1.81 -17.52 11.79
CA ASN A 51 2.41 -16.18 11.73
C ASN A 51 3.24 -15.89 10.47
N GLN A 52 3.05 -16.65 9.40
CA GLN A 52 3.71 -16.43 8.13
C GLN A 52 2.88 -15.49 7.27
N LYS A 53 3.50 -14.48 6.66
CA LYS A 53 2.83 -13.56 5.75
C LYS A 53 2.44 -14.31 4.47
N ILE A 54 1.15 -14.35 4.17
CA ILE A 54 0.58 -15.04 2.99
C ILE A 54 0.18 -14.08 1.87
N SER A 55 -0.14 -12.83 2.22
CA SER A 55 -0.64 -11.83 1.28
C SER A 55 -0.03 -10.47 1.53
N LYS A 56 0.20 -9.73 0.45
CA LYS A 56 0.48 -8.29 0.48
C LYS A 56 -0.34 -7.62 -0.61
N ILE A 57 -1.06 -6.56 -0.27
CA ILE A 57 -1.78 -5.75 -1.26
C ILE A 57 -1.24 -4.32 -1.23
N TYR A 58 -1.11 -3.73 -2.42
CA TYR A 58 -0.66 -2.36 -2.64
C TYR A 58 -1.80 -1.56 -3.25
N TYR A 59 -2.26 -0.55 -2.53
CA TYR A 59 -3.26 0.42 -2.95
C TYR A 59 -2.63 1.78 -3.15
N GLU A 60 -3.14 2.47 -4.15
CA GLU A 60 -2.82 3.84 -4.49
C GLU A 60 -4.08 4.68 -4.33
N ILE A 61 -4.00 5.67 -3.43
CA ILE A 61 -5.11 6.54 -3.06
C ILE A 61 -4.71 7.96 -3.43
N ASN A 62 -5.36 8.50 -4.46
CA ASN A 62 -5.25 9.90 -4.82
C ASN A 62 -6.33 10.68 -4.07
N ARG A 63 -5.93 11.55 -3.15
CA ARG A 63 -6.84 12.52 -2.52
C ARG A 63 -6.60 13.90 -3.14
N PRO A 64 -7.29 14.26 -4.24
CA PRO A 64 -7.25 15.63 -4.72
C PRO A 64 -7.82 16.56 -3.65
N ASN A 65 -7.24 17.77 -3.51
CA ASN A 65 -7.80 18.82 -2.65
C ASN A 65 -9.25 19.15 -3.08
N SER A 66 -10.05 19.68 -2.15
CA SER A 66 -11.48 19.98 -2.34
C SER A 66 -11.78 20.82 -3.59
N ILE A 67 -10.86 21.70 -4.00
CA ILE A 67 -10.98 22.55 -5.20
C ILE A 67 -11.01 21.70 -6.49
N PHE A 68 -10.30 20.57 -6.53
CA PHE A 68 -10.26 19.67 -7.68
C PHE A 68 -11.26 18.51 -7.61
N LYS A 69 -12.02 18.36 -6.51
CA LYS A 69 -13.11 17.36 -6.42
C LYS A 69 -14.19 17.61 -7.48
N PHE A 70 -14.38 18.86 -7.91
CA PHE A 70 -15.36 19.22 -8.92
C PHE A 70 -14.97 18.76 -10.34
N PHE A 71 -13.67 18.73 -10.66
CA PHE A 71 -13.18 18.36 -11.99
C PHE A 71 -12.81 16.87 -12.14
N ASN A 72 -12.48 16.18 -11.05
CA ASN A 72 -12.05 14.77 -11.07
C ASN A 72 -13.14 13.80 -10.56
N LYS A 73 -14.34 13.87 -11.17
CA LYS A 73 -15.46 12.95 -10.84
C LYS A 73 -15.24 11.48 -11.21
N SER A 74 -14.13 11.09 -11.87
CA SER A 74 -14.07 9.82 -12.61
C SER A 74 -12.92 8.85 -12.30
N LYS A 75 -11.95 9.15 -11.41
CA LYS A 75 -10.88 8.19 -11.10
C LYS A 75 -11.02 7.61 -9.70
N LYS A 76 -11.37 6.31 -9.68
CA LYS A 76 -11.55 5.44 -8.51
C LYS A 76 -10.53 5.77 -7.42
N ILE A 77 -11.03 6.24 -6.29
CA ILE A 77 -10.21 6.80 -5.20
C ILE A 77 -9.34 5.73 -4.51
N ASN A 78 -9.60 4.43 -4.73
CA ASN A 78 -8.84 3.33 -4.13
C ASN A 78 -8.60 2.23 -5.17
N GLU A 79 -7.57 2.34 -6.00
CA GLU A 79 -7.23 1.27 -6.93
C GLU A 79 -6.29 0.26 -6.26
N LYS A 80 -6.70 -1.01 -6.22
CA LYS A 80 -5.78 -2.12 -5.97
C LYS A 80 -4.82 -2.15 -7.14
N ILE A 81 -3.52 -1.97 -6.89
CA ILE A 81 -2.53 -1.87 -7.96
C ILE A 81 -1.78 -3.18 -8.10
N ARG A 82 -1.35 -3.77 -6.98
CA ARG A 82 -0.63 -5.05 -6.97
C ARG A 82 -1.06 -5.93 -5.81
N SER A 83 -1.13 -7.23 -6.04
CA SER A 83 -1.22 -8.24 -5.00
C SER A 83 -0.08 -9.25 -5.13
N TYR A 84 0.36 -9.77 -3.99
CA TYR A 84 1.44 -10.74 -3.88
C TYR A 84 0.98 -11.89 -2.99
N GLU A 85 1.32 -13.11 -3.39
CA GLU A 85 1.11 -14.31 -2.57
C GLU A 85 2.45 -14.95 -2.26
N TYR A 86 2.51 -15.58 -1.09
CA TYR A 86 3.72 -16.17 -0.53
C TYR A 86 3.44 -17.62 -0.13
N ASN A 87 4.43 -18.50 -0.28
CA ASN A 87 4.36 -19.86 0.26
C ASN A 87 4.63 -19.87 1.79
N GLU A 88 4.55 -21.05 2.39
CA GLU A 88 4.80 -21.26 3.82
C GLU A 88 6.22 -20.88 4.25
N LYS A 89 7.20 -20.94 3.33
CA LYS A 89 8.58 -20.47 3.58
C LYS A 89 8.72 -18.94 3.48
N GLY A 90 7.64 -18.20 3.23
CA GLY A 90 7.65 -16.75 3.04
C GLY A 90 8.21 -16.29 1.68
N GLN A 91 8.42 -17.22 0.73
CA GLN A 91 8.88 -16.90 -0.61
C GLN A 91 7.70 -16.47 -1.49
N LYS A 92 7.89 -15.43 -2.29
CA LYS A 92 6.83 -14.86 -3.13
C LYS A 92 6.56 -15.76 -4.34
N ILE A 93 5.45 -16.49 -4.33
CA ILE A 93 5.07 -17.41 -5.42
C ILE A 93 4.27 -16.74 -6.54
N GLN A 94 3.59 -15.62 -6.23
CA GLN A 94 2.74 -14.93 -7.22
C GLN A 94 2.83 -13.41 -7.06
N LYS A 95 2.75 -12.71 -8.20
CA LYS A 95 2.50 -11.28 -8.27
C LYS A 95 1.44 -11.01 -9.33
N TYR A 96 0.42 -10.24 -9.00
CA TYR A 96 -0.58 -9.77 -9.96
C TYR A 96 -0.58 -8.24 -10.00
N ASN A 97 -0.47 -7.67 -11.20
CA ASN A 97 -0.54 -6.24 -11.45
C ASN A 97 -1.90 -5.90 -12.06
N HIS A 98 -2.78 -5.32 -11.24
CA HIS A 98 -4.17 -4.98 -11.58
C HIS A 98 -4.24 -3.82 -12.59
N LYS A 99 -3.21 -2.96 -12.67
CA LYS A 99 -3.16 -1.89 -13.69
C LYS A 99 -2.96 -2.45 -15.10
N THR A 100 -2.27 -3.57 -15.24
CA THR A 100 -1.92 -4.15 -16.54
C THR A 100 -2.54 -5.52 -16.76
N ASN A 101 -3.34 -6.02 -15.81
CA ASN A 101 -3.84 -7.39 -15.75
C ASN A 101 -2.76 -8.47 -15.95
N LYS A 102 -1.51 -8.20 -15.57
CA LYS A 102 -0.38 -9.15 -15.76
C LYS A 102 -0.16 -9.98 -14.50
N LYS A 103 -0.05 -11.30 -14.69
CA LYS A 103 0.23 -12.28 -13.63
C LYS A 103 1.63 -12.87 -13.81
N TYR A 104 2.37 -12.99 -12.72
CA TYR A 104 3.71 -13.54 -12.68
C TYR A 104 3.76 -14.63 -11.62
N PHE A 105 4.36 -15.77 -11.96
CA PHE A 105 4.57 -16.91 -11.08
C PHE A 105 6.06 -17.14 -10.89
N TYR A 106 6.43 -17.56 -9.69
CA TYR A 106 7.83 -17.82 -9.32
C TYR A 106 7.93 -19.27 -8.84
N LYS A 107 8.94 -19.98 -9.35
CA LYS A 107 9.30 -21.34 -8.91
C LYS A 107 10.58 -21.26 -8.08
N TYR A 108 10.64 -22.08 -7.04
CA TYR A 108 11.73 -22.14 -6.05
C TYR A 108 12.12 -23.60 -5.81
#